data_AF-L9L4H6-F1
#
_entry.id   AF-L9L4H6-F1
#
_cell.length_a   1.000
_cell.length_b   1.000
_cell.length_c   1.000
_cell.angle_alpha   90.00
_cell.angle_beta   90.00
_cell.angle_gamma   90.00
#
_symmetry.space_group_name_H-M   'P 1'
#
loop_
_entity.id
_entity.type
_entity.pdbx_description
1 polymer ?
#
loop_
_entity_poly.entity_id
_entity_poly.type
_entity_poly.pdbx_seq_one_letter_code
_entity_poly.pdbx_strand_id
1 'polypeptide(L)'
;MDEIYEDQVEVTGDEYNVESIDGQPGAFTCSLDSKGFNAEVHHKHIMGQNIADYTRYLMEEDEDAYKKQFSQYIKSSGTPDMEEMDKKAHTAIPENPVYEKKPKKEVKKKRWNRPKICLAQKKDQVAQKKASFLGAHEQAAES
;
A
#
# COMPACT_ATOMS: atom_id res chain seq x y z
N MET A 1 7.94 -10.53 26.52
CA MET A 1 7.78 -9.10 26.23
C MET A 1 6.32 -8.81 26.01
N ASP A 2 5.70 -9.49 25.06
CA ASP A 2 4.27 -9.35 24.72
C ASP A 2 3.33 -9.64 25.90
N GLU A 3 3.70 -10.55 26.82
CA GLU A 3 2.94 -10.84 28.06
C GLU A 3 3.23 -9.87 29.21
N ILE A 4 4.27 -9.04 29.08
CA ILE A 4 4.83 -8.24 30.18
C ILE A 4 4.39 -6.77 30.09
N TYR A 5 4.26 -6.28 28.86
CA TYR A 5 3.78 -4.94 28.55
C TYR A 5 2.45 -5.06 27.83
N GLU A 6 1.37 -5.04 28.59
CA GLU A 6 0.01 -4.94 28.04
C GLU A 6 -0.29 -3.45 27.88
N ASP A 7 -0.40 -3.01 26.63
CA ASP A 7 -0.65 -1.61 26.28
C ASP A 7 -2.10 -1.21 26.60
N GLN A 8 -2.47 0.04 26.28
CA GLN A 8 -3.84 0.55 26.42
C GLN A 8 -4.83 -0.33 25.64
N VAL A 9 -5.75 -1.01 26.35
CA VAL A 9 -6.80 -1.84 25.76
C VAL A 9 -7.89 -1.00 25.08
N GLU A 10 -8.20 0.16 25.67
CA GLU A 10 -9.13 1.13 25.10
C GLU A 10 -8.36 2.33 24.57
N VAL A 11 -8.68 2.76 23.35
CA VAL A 11 -8.01 3.90 22.73
C VAL A 11 -8.66 5.18 23.27
N THR A 12 -7.93 5.93 24.09
CA THR A 12 -8.38 7.22 24.67
C THR A 12 -7.90 8.42 23.85
N GLY A 13 -6.81 8.24 23.09
CA GLY A 13 -6.15 9.30 22.35
C GLY A 13 -5.33 10.25 23.22
N ASP A 14 -5.08 9.91 24.49
CA ASP A 14 -4.16 10.64 25.37
C ASP A 14 -2.69 10.25 25.13
N GLU A 15 -1.76 11.08 25.60
CA GLU A 15 -0.34 10.74 25.57
C GLU A 15 -0.06 9.60 26.55
N TYR A 16 0.34 8.45 26.02
CA TYR A 16 0.68 7.26 26.79
C TYR A 16 2.11 6.82 26.49
N ASN A 17 2.92 6.67 27.54
CA ASN A 17 4.29 6.19 27.46
C ASN A 17 4.41 4.91 28.31
N VAL A 18 4.92 3.83 27.72
CA VAL A 18 5.16 2.56 28.43
C VAL A 18 6.41 2.71 29.30
N GLU A 19 6.22 2.57 30.61
CA GLU A 19 7.32 2.56 31.58
C GLU A 19 7.90 1.15 31.73
N SER A 20 9.20 1.05 32.06
CA SER A 20 9.84 -0.26 32.28
C SER A 20 9.49 -0.84 33.65
N ILE A 21 9.27 -2.15 33.72
CA ILE A 21 8.93 -2.84 34.97
C ILE A 21 10.21 -3.33 35.66
N ASP A 22 10.33 -3.07 36.97
CA ASP A 22 11.49 -3.47 37.77
C ASP A 22 11.72 -4.99 37.73
N GLY A 23 12.96 -5.39 37.41
CA GLY A 23 13.37 -6.80 37.36
C GLY A 23 12.97 -7.54 36.08
N GLN A 24 12.30 -6.88 35.13
CA GLN A 24 12.01 -7.38 33.80
C GLN A 24 12.82 -6.65 32.73
N PRO A 25 12.92 -7.20 31.50
CA PRO A 25 13.58 -6.50 30.42
C PRO A 25 12.88 -5.18 30.10
N GLY A 26 13.66 -4.10 29.89
CA GLY A 26 13.14 -2.75 29.69
C GLY A 26 12.28 -2.59 28.42
N ALA A 27 11.43 -1.57 28.45
CA ALA A 27 10.57 -1.21 27.32
C ALA A 27 11.38 -0.74 26.09
N PHE A 28 10.84 -0.95 24.90
CA PHE A 28 11.49 -0.49 23.66
C PHE A 28 11.41 1.02 23.52
N THR A 29 12.56 1.70 23.41
CA THR A 29 12.62 3.16 23.26
C THR A 29 12.66 3.55 21.78
N CYS A 30 11.69 4.34 21.32
CA CYS A 30 11.64 4.94 19.99
C CYS A 30 11.37 6.46 20.13
N SER A 31 12.03 7.29 19.33
CA SER A 31 11.92 8.76 19.43
C SER A 31 11.20 9.35 18.21
N LEU A 32 10.19 10.18 18.48
CA LEU A 32 9.47 10.98 17.48
C LEU A 32 9.37 12.43 18.00
N ASP A 33 9.52 13.43 17.12
CA ASP A 33 9.35 14.85 17.49
C ASP A 33 7.88 15.25 17.26
N SER A 34 7.21 15.78 18.28
CA SER A 34 5.83 16.26 18.19
C SER A 34 5.71 17.65 18.83
N LYS A 35 4.89 18.53 18.22
CA LYS A 35 4.62 19.88 18.73
C LYS A 35 3.13 20.16 18.70
N GLY A 36 2.54 20.29 19.89
CA GLY A 36 1.12 20.59 20.09
C GLY A 36 0.24 19.34 19.99
N PHE A 37 -0.61 19.12 20.99
CA PHE A 37 -1.45 17.92 21.11
C PHE A 37 -2.84 18.26 21.63
N ASN A 38 -3.86 17.65 21.03
CA ASN A 38 -5.24 17.68 21.52
C ASN A 38 -5.79 16.25 21.47
N ALA A 39 -5.98 15.66 22.65
CA ALA A 39 -6.37 14.26 22.80
C ALA A 39 -7.74 13.95 22.18
N GLU A 40 -8.71 14.84 22.34
CA GLU A 40 -10.08 14.62 21.84
C GLU A 40 -10.12 14.58 20.30
N VAL A 41 -9.40 15.49 19.65
CA VAL A 41 -9.27 15.48 18.19
C VAL A 41 -8.49 14.24 17.75
N HIS A 42 -7.42 13.88 18.46
CA HIS A 42 -6.62 12.71 18.13
C HIS A 42 -7.43 11.41 18.20
N HIS A 43 -8.19 11.20 19.28
CA HIS A 43 -9.11 10.07 19.43
C HIS A 43 -10.11 9.97 18.27
N LYS A 44 -10.79 11.08 17.93
CA LYS A 44 -11.74 11.13 16.82
C LYS A 44 -11.10 10.75 15.47
N HIS A 45 -9.83 11.12 15.27
CA HIS A 45 -9.11 10.78 14.04
C HIS A 45 -8.66 9.31 14.03
N ILE A 46 -8.30 8.75 15.19
CA ILE A 46 -7.96 7.32 15.29
C ILE A 46 -9.18 6.46 14.94
N MET A 47 -10.36 6.84 15.44
CA MET A 47 -11.61 6.13 15.16
C MET A 47 -12.25 6.49 13.80
N GLY A 48 -11.57 7.27 12.95
CA GLY A 48 -12.05 7.60 11.61
C GLY A 48 -13.31 8.49 11.55
N GLN A 49 -13.70 9.14 12.66
CA GLN A 49 -14.91 9.96 12.74
C GLN A 49 -14.90 11.13 11.75
N ASN A 50 -13.74 11.73 11.50
CA ASN A 50 -13.58 12.82 10.52
C ASN A 50 -13.97 12.41 9.09
N ILE A 51 -13.68 11.17 8.71
CA ILE A 51 -14.04 10.60 7.42
C ILE A 51 -15.54 10.35 7.42
N ALA A 52 -16.08 9.72 8.47
CA ALA A 52 -17.51 9.44 8.59
C ALA A 52 -18.36 10.73 8.52
N ASP A 53 -17.94 11.79 9.23
CA ASP A 53 -18.60 13.09 9.22
C ASP A 53 -18.58 13.71 7.82
N TYR A 54 -17.45 13.66 7.12
CA TYR A 54 -17.34 14.18 5.76
C TYR A 54 -18.14 13.37 4.75
N THR A 55 -18.17 12.04 4.91
CA THR A 55 -18.97 11.17 4.06
C THR A 55 -20.47 11.43 4.24
N ARG A 56 -20.93 11.63 5.49
CA ARG A 56 -22.32 12.02 5.77
C ARG A 56 -22.66 13.38 5.17
N TYR A 57 -21.78 14.37 5.36
CA TYR A 57 -21.94 15.70 4.76
C TYR A 57 -22.12 15.63 3.24
N LEU A 58 -21.29 14.85 2.55
CA LEU A 58 -21.42 14.69 1.10
C LEU A 58 -22.65 13.90 0.67
N MET A 59 -23.12 12.92 1.45
CA MET A 59 -24.38 12.24 1.14
C MET A 59 -25.59 13.17 1.21
N GLU A 60 -25.58 14.15 2.12
CA GLU A 60 -26.68 15.11 2.30
C GLU A 60 -26.61 16.26 1.27
N GLU A 61 -25.42 16.75 0.93
CA GLU A 61 -25.23 17.94 0.08
C GLU A 61 -25.00 17.63 -1.41
N ASP A 62 -24.20 16.59 -1.74
CA ASP A 62 -23.80 16.28 -3.12
C ASP A 62 -23.52 14.78 -3.32
N GLU A 63 -24.57 14.04 -3.68
CA GLU A 63 -24.52 12.60 -3.89
C GLU A 63 -23.58 12.20 -5.05
N ASP A 64 -23.39 13.06 -6.06
CA ASP A 64 -22.50 12.78 -7.19
C ASP A 64 -21.02 12.90 -6.78
N ALA A 65 -20.69 13.89 -5.94
CA ALA A 65 -19.38 13.99 -5.31
C ALA A 65 -19.12 12.81 -4.37
N TYR A 66 -20.11 12.39 -3.57
CA TYR A 66 -20.02 11.20 -2.73
C TYR A 66 -19.68 9.94 -3.55
N LYS A 67 -20.45 9.66 -4.63
CA LYS A 67 -20.20 8.51 -5.51
C LYS A 67 -18.82 8.54 -6.16
N LYS A 68 -18.33 9.73 -6.51
CA LYS A 68 -17.00 9.91 -7.11
C LYS A 68 -15.88 9.67 -6.11
N GLN A 69 -15.95 10.28 -4.92
CA GLN A 69 -14.90 10.21 -3.92
C GLN A 69 -14.88 8.88 -3.17
N PHE A 70 -16.04 8.36 -2.79
CA PHE A 70 -16.20 7.15 -1.97
C PHE A 70 -16.60 5.91 -2.79
N SER A 71 -16.27 5.88 -4.09
CA SER A 71 -16.63 4.79 -5.00
C SER A 71 -16.18 3.40 -4.53
N GLN A 72 -15.10 3.29 -3.76
CA GLN A 72 -14.62 2.01 -3.22
C GLN A 72 -15.48 1.51 -2.05
N TYR A 73 -15.91 2.39 -1.16
CA TYR A 73 -16.81 2.06 -0.05
C TYR A 73 -18.15 1.53 -0.56
N ILE A 74 -18.69 2.17 -1.60
CA ILE A 74 -19.91 1.71 -2.28
C ILE A 74 -19.73 0.29 -2.85
N LYS A 75 -18.54 -0.03 -3.38
CA LYS A 75 -18.23 -1.37 -3.92
C LYS A 75 -18.06 -2.42 -2.83
N SER A 76 -17.55 -2.04 -1.66
CA SER A 76 -17.24 -2.94 -0.54
C SER A 76 -18.39 -3.11 0.46
N SER A 77 -19.65 -2.90 0.03
CA SER A 77 -20.90 -3.04 0.79
C SER A 77 -21.42 -1.83 1.61
N GLY A 78 -21.04 -0.60 1.24
CA GLY A 78 -21.60 0.65 1.80
C GLY A 78 -20.60 1.41 2.67
N THR A 79 -21.02 2.51 3.30
CA THR A 79 -20.22 3.18 4.35
C THR A 79 -20.19 2.28 5.58
N PRO A 80 -19.07 1.63 5.89
CA PRO A 80 -18.91 0.95 7.17
C PRO A 80 -19.09 1.99 8.26
N ASP A 81 -19.69 1.59 9.37
CA ASP A 81 -19.48 2.34 10.60
C ASP A 81 -17.97 2.24 10.91
N MET A 82 -17.24 3.31 10.59
CA MET A 82 -15.77 3.33 10.61
C MET A 82 -15.26 3.06 12.02
N GLU A 83 -15.96 3.58 13.03
CA GLU A 83 -15.62 3.39 14.44
C GLU A 83 -15.76 1.91 14.86
N GLU A 84 -16.83 1.22 14.44
CA GLU A 84 -17.02 -0.20 14.76
C GLU A 84 -15.96 -1.08 14.04
N MET A 85 -15.65 -0.75 12.79
CA MET A 85 -14.63 -1.45 12.01
C MET A 85 -13.25 -1.33 12.66
N ASP A 86 -12.86 -0.12 13.08
CA ASP A 86 -11.56 0.13 13.70
C ASP A 86 -11.47 -0.49 15.10
N LYS A 87 -12.55 -0.44 15.91
CA LYS A 87 -12.61 -1.17 17.19
C LYS A 87 -12.39 -2.67 17.00
N LYS A 88 -13.02 -3.27 15.99
CA LYS A 88 -12.83 -4.69 15.68
C LYS A 88 -11.41 -5.01 15.19
N ALA A 89 -10.78 -4.10 14.45
CA ALA A 89 -9.38 -4.26 14.06
C ALA A 89 -8.45 -4.17 15.28
N HIS A 90 -8.71 -3.23 16.18
CA HIS A 90 -7.95 -3.06 17.43
C HIS A 90 -8.04 -4.27 18.36
N THR A 91 -9.16 -5.01 18.37
CA THR A 91 -9.24 -6.29 19.13
C THR A 91 -8.58 -7.45 18.39
N ALA A 92 -8.69 -7.52 17.05
CA ALA A 92 -8.19 -8.65 16.27
C ALA A 92 -6.65 -8.67 16.11
N ILE A 93 -5.98 -7.51 16.05
CA ILE A 93 -4.52 -7.44 15.85
C ILE A 93 -3.75 -8.01 17.07
N PRO A 94 -4.09 -7.66 18.33
CA PRO A 94 -3.47 -8.27 19.50
C PRO A 94 -3.72 -9.77 19.61
N GLU A 95 -4.91 -10.26 19.22
CA GLU A 95 -5.23 -11.69 19.26
C GLU A 95 -4.35 -12.51 18.30
N ASN A 96 -4.00 -11.97 17.12
CA ASN A 96 -3.22 -12.66 16.10
C ASN A 96 -2.13 -11.75 15.50
N PRO A 97 -1.02 -11.50 16.23
CA PRO A 97 0.03 -10.59 15.79
C PRO A 97 0.95 -11.20 14.71
N VAL A 98 0.86 -12.52 14.49
CA VAL A 98 1.73 -13.25 13.57
C VAL A 98 1.25 -13.10 12.12
N TYR A 99 2.07 -12.49 11.27
CA TYR A 99 1.79 -12.38 9.83
C TYR A 99 1.99 -13.71 9.08
N GLU A 100 0.91 -14.24 8.50
CA GLU A 100 0.98 -15.41 7.63
C GLU A 100 1.45 -15.07 6.21
N LYS A 101 2.58 -15.66 5.79
CA LYS A 101 3.10 -15.49 4.44
C LYS A 101 2.23 -16.26 3.45
N LYS A 102 1.65 -15.54 2.48
CA LYS A 102 0.92 -16.16 1.36
C LYS A 102 1.82 -17.19 0.66
N PRO A 103 1.29 -18.37 0.28
CA PRO A 103 2.07 -19.39 -0.40
C PRO A 103 2.61 -18.82 -1.72
N LYS A 104 3.90 -19.06 -1.99
CA LYS A 104 4.52 -18.64 -3.25
C LYS A 104 3.84 -19.37 -4.39
N LYS A 105 3.18 -18.63 -5.28
CA LYS A 105 2.61 -19.20 -6.50
C LYS A 105 3.74 -19.56 -7.46
N GLU A 106 3.83 -20.83 -7.85
CA GLU A 106 4.71 -21.27 -8.93
C GLU A 106 4.15 -20.81 -10.27
N VAL A 107 4.54 -19.60 -10.68
CA VAL A 107 4.16 -19.04 -11.98
C VAL A 107 5.30 -19.25 -12.98
N LYS A 108 5.00 -19.87 -14.13
CA LYS A 108 5.93 -19.90 -15.27
C LYS A 108 6.22 -18.47 -15.70
N LYS A 109 7.44 -17.98 -15.45
CA LYS A 109 7.82 -16.60 -15.77
C LYS A 109 7.94 -16.44 -17.28
N LYS A 110 7.00 -15.70 -17.88
CA LYS A 110 7.12 -15.24 -19.26
C LYS A 110 8.02 -14.01 -19.31
N ARG A 111 8.92 -13.96 -20.28
CA ARG A 111 9.72 -12.77 -20.58
C ARG A 111 8.90 -11.81 -21.43
N TRP A 112 8.54 -10.66 -20.88
CA TRP A 112 7.79 -9.61 -21.59
C TRP A 112 8.68 -8.70 -22.45
N ASN A 113 9.94 -8.53 -22.03
CA ASN A 113 10.88 -7.66 -22.72
C ASN A 113 11.66 -8.42 -23.79
N ARG A 114 12.03 -7.74 -24.89
CA ARG A 114 12.82 -8.34 -25.97
C ARG A 114 14.20 -8.85 -25.46
N PRO A 115 14.70 -9.99 -25.95
CA PRO A 115 16.06 -10.43 -25.70
C PRO A 115 17.12 -9.45 -26.21
N LYS A 116 18.21 -9.35 -25.46
CA LYS A 116 19.40 -8.62 -25.92
C LYS A 116 19.96 -9.39 -27.10
N ILE A 117 20.03 -8.73 -28.26
CA ILE A 117 20.55 -9.31 -29.50
C ILE A 117 22.03 -9.67 -29.28
N CYS A 118 22.43 -10.88 -29.67
CA CYS A 118 23.82 -11.32 -29.54
C CYS A 118 24.73 -10.61 -30.55
N LEU A 119 26.05 -10.65 -30.33
CA LEU A 119 27.00 -9.96 -31.22
C LEU A 119 26.97 -10.51 -32.66
N ALA A 120 26.87 -11.83 -32.82
CA ALA A 120 26.77 -12.47 -34.13
C ALA A 120 25.52 -11.99 -34.90
N GLN A 121 24.35 -12.03 -34.26
CA GLN A 121 23.10 -11.53 -34.85
C GLN A 121 23.18 -10.03 -35.24
N LYS A 122 23.90 -9.21 -34.46
CA LYS A 122 24.12 -7.80 -34.85
C LYS A 122 25.01 -7.69 -36.10
N LYS A 123 26.08 -8.48 -36.19
CA LYS A 123 26.98 -8.50 -37.34
C LYS A 123 26.26 -8.99 -38.60
N ASP A 124 25.48 -10.05 -38.49
CA ASP A 124 24.70 -10.59 -39.62
C ASP A 124 23.64 -9.60 -40.09
N GLN A 125 22.94 -8.91 -39.17
CA GLN A 125 22.00 -7.84 -39.53
C GLN A 125 22.67 -6.70 -40.29
N VAL A 126 23.90 -6.32 -39.92
CA VAL A 126 24.66 -5.28 -40.64
C VAL A 126 25.06 -5.78 -42.03
N ALA A 127 25.52 -7.03 -42.15
CA ALA A 127 25.89 -7.62 -43.43
C ALA A 127 24.67 -7.73 -44.37
N GLN A 128 23.54 -8.24 -43.88
CA GLN A 128 22.30 -8.35 -44.64
C GLN A 128 21.81 -6.97 -45.11
N LYS A 129 21.82 -5.94 -44.25
CA LYS A 129 21.43 -4.57 -44.64
C LYS A 129 22.34 -3.98 -45.71
N LYS A 130 23.65 -4.25 -45.66
CA LYS A 130 24.60 -3.79 -46.68
C LYS A 130 24.35 -4.50 -48.03
N ALA A 131 24.19 -5.82 -48.01
CA ALA A 131 23.94 -6.61 -49.20
C ALA A 131 22.62 -6.23 -49.89
N SER A 132 21.55 -6.04 -49.10
CA SER A 132 20.26 -5.60 -49.65
C SER A 132 20.33 -4.22 -50.30
N PHE A 133 21.12 -3.31 -49.73
CA PHE A 133 21.31 -1.96 -50.28
C PHE A 133 22.05 -1.99 -51.61
N LEU A 134 23.14 -2.76 -51.70
CA LEU A 134 23.90 -2.92 -52.94
C LEU A 134 23.06 -3.58 -54.04
N GLY A 135 22.35 -4.67 -53.72
CA GLY A 135 21.49 -5.36 -54.70
C GLY A 135 20.32 -4.50 -55.20
N ALA A 136 19.73 -3.66 -54.33
CA ALA A 136 18.70 -2.72 -54.76
C ALA A 136 19.24 -1.64 -55.71
N HIS A 137 20.50 -1.20 -55.51
CA HIS A 137 21.15 -0.25 -56.40
C HIS A 137 21.50 -0.86 -57.76
N GLU A 138 21.97 -2.11 -57.79
CA GLU A 138 22.21 -2.85 -59.04
C GLU A 138 20.92 -3.04 -59.84
N GLN A 139 19.84 -3.50 -59.20
CA GLN A 139 18.54 -3.67 -59.87
C GLN A 139 17.93 -2.35 -60.36
N ALA A 140 18.12 -1.25 -59.63
CA ALA A 140 17.67 0.08 -60.05
C ALA A 140 18.53 0.68 -61.18
N ALA A 141 19.77 0.22 -61.34
CA ALA A 141 20.63 0.61 -62.46
C ALA A 141 20.39 -0.25 -63.71
N GLU A 142 19.87 -1.47 -63.53
CA GLU A 142 19.48 -2.39 -64.61
C GLU A 142 18.04 -2.19 -65.12
N SER A 143 17.21 -1.41 -64.41
CA SER A 143 15.85 -0.99 -64.82
C SER A 143 15.86 0.38 -65.49
#